data_AF-A0A2G6VQV4-F1
#
_entry.id   AF-A0A2G6VQV4-F1
#
_cell.length_a   1.000
_cell.length_b   1.000
_cell.length_c   1.000
_cell.angle_alpha   90.00
_cell.angle_beta   90.00
_cell.angle_gamma   90.00
#
_symmetry.space_group_name_H-M   'P 1'
#
loop_
_entity.id
_entity.type
_entity.pdbx_description
1 polymer ?
#
loop_
_entity_poly.entity_id
_entity_poly.type
_entity_poly.pdbx_seq_one_letter_code
_entity_poly.pdbx_strand_id
1 'polypeptide(L)'
;ISSIQTATTTPAIDGALYFWEHFPSNTSHNLGAYRGGYAIYNKTGGLAPSSVGVDFISGAGTAGKLTPKQFIPVGQGFFVIGKAITGGTVTFKNSQREFITESNALSQETYRIPVSPKDFSHWTDNSNAVIENDTYKKIRLGFNVIDKTFHRQVLLAFMDEKANSEMNDGYDAFNIDDSPSDMYLLNGENELAIQGEGYFDEDASFPIAVRTEATGKVSFGIDALENFDESQNIFIYDKETDSYNSIKNKLYEVELPEGYFKDRFSLRFTDKTLGVKDVIYENSIQVVFTRSNNVLNITNGANDNTVVAVSLFNIQGKLMSKWDVADKEQTSIKIPIQNKTSGVYIVKLKTSKGNINKKIIIK
;
A
#
# COMPACT_ATOMS: atom_id res chain seq x y z
N ILE A 1 -6.37 -20.99 0.09
CA ILE A 1 -7.77 -20.52 0.28
C ILE A 1 -7.95 -19.42 -0.76
N SER A 2 -8.43 -19.75 -1.95
CA SER A 2 -8.39 -18.82 -3.10
C SER A 2 -9.49 -17.75 -3.05
N SER A 3 -10.45 -17.85 -2.13
CA SER A 3 -11.25 -16.70 -1.71
C SER A 3 -11.88 -16.98 -0.35
N ILE A 4 -11.54 -16.18 0.66
CA ILE A 4 -12.52 -15.93 1.72
C ILE A 4 -13.56 -15.00 1.10
N GLN A 5 -14.54 -15.57 0.39
CA GLN A 5 -15.86 -14.96 0.30
C GLN A 5 -16.53 -15.13 1.66
N THR A 6 -16.07 -14.37 2.65
CA THR A 6 -16.98 -13.82 3.65
C THR A 6 -17.97 -12.98 2.85
N ALA A 7 -19.26 -13.17 3.09
CA ALA A 7 -20.30 -12.45 2.39
C ALA A 7 -19.94 -10.95 2.33
N THR A 8 -20.01 -10.35 1.14
CA THR A 8 -19.81 -8.90 0.92
C THR A 8 -20.91 -8.06 1.57
N THR A 9 -21.83 -8.71 2.28
CA THR A 9 -22.85 -8.09 3.12
C THR A 9 -22.65 -8.61 4.55
N THR A 10 -22.20 -7.73 5.45
CA THR A 10 -21.89 -8.00 6.86
C THR A 10 -20.85 -9.11 7.10
N PRO A 11 -19.56 -8.87 6.80
CA PRO A 11 -18.53 -9.86 7.10
C PRO A 11 -18.40 -10.05 8.62
N ALA A 12 -18.34 -11.31 9.04
CA ALA A 12 -18.21 -11.68 10.45
C ALA A 12 -16.79 -11.44 11.01
N ILE A 13 -15.81 -11.27 10.12
CA ILE A 13 -14.40 -11.06 10.41
C ILE A 13 -13.88 -9.83 9.66
N ASP A 14 -12.75 -9.29 10.09
CA ASP A 14 -12.03 -8.19 9.41
C ASP A 14 -11.49 -8.58 8.03
N GLY A 15 -11.32 -9.87 7.77
CA GLY A 15 -10.88 -10.42 6.49
C GLY A 15 -9.37 -10.65 6.39
N ALA A 16 -8.64 -10.52 7.51
CA ALA A 16 -7.24 -10.90 7.62
C ALA A 16 -7.08 -12.29 8.26
N LEU A 17 -6.05 -13.01 7.82
CA LEU A 17 -5.61 -14.28 8.36
C LEU A 17 -4.28 -14.11 9.06
N TYR A 18 -4.20 -14.60 10.29
CA TYR A 18 -3.02 -14.45 11.15
C TYR A 18 -2.35 -15.81 11.37
N PHE A 19 -1.11 -15.95 10.94
CA PHE A 19 -0.33 -17.18 11.02
C PHE A 19 0.77 -17.00 12.06
N TRP A 20 0.75 -17.84 13.09
CA TRP A 20 1.84 -17.85 14.05
C TRP A 20 3.09 -18.50 13.43
N GLU A 21 4.19 -17.76 13.37
CA GLU A 21 5.49 -18.29 12.98
C GLU A 21 6.40 -18.44 14.20
N HIS A 22 6.84 -19.66 14.46
CA HIS A 22 7.87 -19.94 15.45
C HIS A 22 9.27 -19.76 14.86
N PHE A 23 10.16 -19.08 15.58
CA PHE A 23 11.56 -19.02 15.15
C PHE A 23 12.19 -20.41 15.29
N PRO A 24 12.97 -20.89 14.30
CA PRO A 24 13.58 -22.22 14.35
C PRO A 24 14.44 -22.48 15.60
N SER A 25 14.97 -21.42 16.21
CA SER A 25 15.74 -21.47 17.46
C SER A 25 14.91 -21.56 18.74
N ASN A 26 13.58 -21.55 18.65
CA ASN A 26 12.70 -21.64 19.81
C ASN A 26 12.61 -23.07 20.32
N THR A 27 13.19 -23.34 21.49
CA THR A 27 13.13 -24.66 22.16
C THR A 27 12.16 -24.69 23.34
N SER A 28 11.35 -23.65 23.53
CA SER A 28 10.47 -23.48 24.70
C SER A 28 9.00 -23.27 24.32
N HIS A 29 8.11 -23.78 25.17
CA HIS A 29 6.66 -23.52 25.13
C HIS A 29 6.19 -22.62 26.29
N ASN A 30 7.12 -22.05 27.07
CA ASN A 30 6.79 -21.06 28.09
C ASN A 30 6.65 -19.67 27.43
N LEU A 31 5.57 -18.96 27.73
CA LEU A 31 5.23 -17.66 27.11
C LEU A 31 6.41 -16.67 27.09
N GLY A 32 7.02 -16.40 28.24
CA GLY A 32 8.18 -15.49 28.37
C GLY A 32 9.45 -15.93 27.63
N ALA A 33 9.52 -17.18 27.16
CA ALA A 33 10.65 -17.72 26.41
C ALA A 33 10.31 -18.01 24.94
N TYR A 34 9.07 -17.76 24.53
CA TYR A 34 8.59 -18.01 23.18
C TYR A 34 9.30 -17.08 22.19
N ARG A 35 9.47 -17.51 20.94
CA ARG A 35 10.14 -16.70 19.92
C ARG A 35 9.37 -16.86 18.64
N GLY A 36 8.72 -15.79 18.19
CA GLY A 36 7.82 -15.83 17.05
C GLY A 36 7.04 -14.54 16.88
N GLY A 37 6.18 -14.50 15.89
CA GLY A 37 5.27 -13.39 15.63
C GLY A 37 4.16 -13.82 14.69
N TYR A 38 3.18 -12.94 14.50
CA TYR A 38 2.10 -13.21 13.55
C TYR A 38 2.42 -12.65 12.17
N ALA A 39 2.47 -13.54 11.18
CA ALA A 39 2.40 -13.17 9.78
C ALA A 39 0.95 -12.92 9.39
N ILE A 40 0.69 -11.98 8.48
CA ILE A 40 -0.66 -11.56 8.11
C ILE A 40 -0.88 -11.81 6.63
N TYR A 41 -2.04 -12.36 6.25
CA TYR A 41 -2.46 -12.49 4.86
C TYR A 41 -3.89 -12.03 4.68
N ASN A 42 -4.14 -11.17 3.69
CA ASN A 42 -5.49 -10.80 3.25
C ASN A 42 -5.52 -10.68 1.72
N LYS A 43 -6.55 -10.05 1.13
CA LYS A 43 -6.66 -9.89 -0.33
C LYS A 43 -5.64 -8.92 -0.92
N THR A 44 -5.03 -8.06 -0.11
CA THR A 44 -3.95 -7.13 -0.50
C THR A 44 -2.64 -7.89 -0.64
N GLY A 45 -2.35 -8.81 0.27
CA GLY A 45 -1.20 -9.71 0.16
C GLY A 45 -0.73 -10.27 1.50
N GLY A 46 0.42 -10.93 1.46
CA GLY A 46 1.11 -11.43 2.65
C GLY A 46 2.11 -10.44 3.23
N LEU A 47 2.22 -10.44 4.55
CA LEU A 47 3.15 -9.68 5.35
C LEU A 47 3.88 -10.62 6.32
N ALA A 48 5.21 -10.57 6.33
CA ALA A 48 6.01 -11.34 7.28
C ALA A 48 5.78 -10.86 8.73
N PRO A 49 5.99 -11.73 9.74
CA PRO A 49 5.94 -11.30 11.14
C PRO A 49 7.07 -10.30 11.44
N SER A 50 6.90 -9.45 12.47
CA SER A 50 8.04 -8.67 12.97
C SER A 50 9.16 -9.58 13.45
N SER A 51 10.41 -9.17 13.23
CA SER A 51 11.54 -9.89 13.80
C SER A 51 11.75 -9.41 15.23
N VAL A 52 11.40 -10.27 16.20
CA VAL A 52 11.53 -10.11 17.66
C VAL A 52 10.90 -8.84 18.24
N GLY A 53 10.77 -8.73 19.57
CA GLY A 53 10.32 -7.51 20.24
C GLY A 53 8.80 -7.36 20.41
N VAL A 54 8.03 -8.45 20.29
CA VAL A 54 6.66 -8.49 20.82
C VAL A 54 6.76 -8.62 22.34
N ASP A 55 6.00 -7.83 23.09
CA ASP A 55 5.98 -7.93 24.54
C ASP A 55 5.57 -9.34 25.00
N PHE A 56 6.08 -9.76 26.16
CA PHE A 56 5.83 -11.07 26.78
C PHE A 56 6.50 -12.29 26.12
N ILE A 57 7.33 -12.13 25.08
CA ILE A 57 8.10 -13.23 24.46
C ILE A 57 9.61 -12.92 24.40
N SER A 58 10.45 -13.94 24.17
CA SER A 58 11.91 -13.80 24.08
C SER A 58 12.31 -13.04 22.81
N GLY A 59 13.08 -11.95 23.00
CA GLY A 59 13.65 -11.15 21.89
C GLY A 59 14.86 -11.77 21.18
N ALA A 60 15.18 -13.04 21.42
CA ALA A 60 16.32 -13.73 20.83
C ALA A 60 15.89 -14.65 19.67
N GLY A 61 16.77 -14.88 18.69
CA GLY A 61 16.54 -15.79 17.56
C GLY A 61 16.51 -15.09 16.21
N THR A 62 16.51 -15.88 15.14
CA THR A 62 16.38 -15.40 13.75
C THR A 62 14.97 -15.73 13.28
N ALA A 63 14.20 -14.70 12.89
CA ALA A 63 12.93 -14.92 12.23
C ALA A 63 13.17 -15.65 10.90
N GLY A 64 12.48 -16.78 10.69
CA GLY A 64 12.09 -17.12 9.33
C GLY A 64 11.22 -15.94 8.88
N LYS A 65 11.57 -15.28 7.78
CA LYS A 65 10.76 -14.15 7.28
C LYS A 65 9.74 -14.71 6.29
N LEU A 66 8.98 -15.73 6.69
CA LEU A 66 8.09 -16.43 5.77
C LEU A 66 6.84 -15.60 5.57
N THR A 67 6.84 -14.85 4.46
CA THR A 67 5.66 -14.09 4.04
C THR A 67 4.57 -15.08 3.60
N PRO A 68 3.36 -14.98 4.18
CA PRO A 68 2.31 -15.92 3.87
C PRO A 68 1.83 -15.78 2.42
N LYS A 69 1.51 -16.91 1.78
CA LYS A 69 1.04 -16.99 0.40
C LYS A 69 -0.43 -17.44 0.30
N GLN A 70 -1.00 -17.30 -0.90
CA GLN A 70 -2.43 -17.51 -1.18
C GLN A 70 -2.93 -18.93 -0.85
N PHE A 71 -2.13 -19.95 -1.12
CA PHE A 71 -2.55 -21.34 -0.92
C PHE A 71 -2.04 -21.88 0.40
N ILE A 72 -2.98 -22.10 1.32
CA ILE A 72 -2.74 -22.60 2.67
C ILE A 72 -2.90 -24.12 2.65
N PRO A 73 -1.84 -24.91 2.97
CA PRO A 73 -1.88 -26.36 3.01
C PRO A 73 -2.90 -26.91 4.01
N VAL A 74 -3.34 -28.14 3.77
CA VAL A 74 -4.21 -28.85 4.71
C VAL A 74 -3.48 -29.08 6.03
N GLY A 75 -4.14 -28.76 7.15
CA GLY A 75 -3.59 -28.93 8.49
C GLY A 75 -2.86 -27.70 9.05
N GLN A 76 -2.66 -26.64 8.25
CA GLN A 76 -2.15 -25.37 8.74
C GLN A 76 -3.27 -24.58 9.45
N GLY A 77 -3.06 -24.27 10.74
CA GLY A 77 -3.94 -23.40 11.51
C GLY A 77 -3.64 -21.92 11.29
N PHE A 78 -4.65 -21.07 11.47
CA PHE A 78 -4.56 -19.61 11.46
C PHE A 78 -5.67 -19.03 12.34
N PHE A 79 -5.49 -17.78 12.77
CA PHE A 79 -6.52 -17.01 13.47
C PHE A 79 -7.22 -16.03 12.52
N VAL A 80 -8.42 -15.65 12.92
CA VAL A 80 -9.22 -14.57 12.32
C VAL A 80 -9.75 -13.70 13.46
N ILE A 81 -9.92 -12.41 13.20
CA ILE A 81 -10.50 -11.48 14.18
C ILE A 81 -11.96 -11.24 13.82
N GLY A 82 -12.86 -11.54 14.76
CA GLY A 82 -14.28 -11.26 14.62
C GLY A 82 -14.56 -9.77 14.72
N LYS A 83 -15.49 -9.26 13.92
CA LYS A 83 -15.92 -7.86 14.02
C LYS A 83 -16.69 -7.63 15.33
N ALA A 84 -16.28 -6.62 16.09
CA ALA A 84 -16.84 -6.32 17.42
C ALA A 84 -18.36 -6.07 17.42
N ILE A 85 -18.89 -5.43 16.37
CA ILE A 85 -20.31 -5.04 16.31
C ILE A 85 -21.16 -6.09 15.57
N THR A 86 -20.70 -6.55 14.40
CA THR A 86 -21.50 -7.44 13.54
C THR A 86 -21.30 -8.92 13.86
N GLY A 87 -20.08 -9.33 14.22
CA GLY A 87 -19.72 -10.72 14.53
C GLY A 87 -20.35 -11.76 13.59
N GLY A 88 -20.54 -12.98 14.10
CA GLY A 88 -21.38 -13.99 13.45
C GLY A 88 -20.67 -15.28 13.08
N THR A 89 -21.33 -16.10 12.26
CA THR A 89 -20.85 -17.42 11.86
C THR A 89 -19.80 -17.33 10.76
N VAL A 90 -18.59 -17.84 11.03
CA VAL A 90 -17.55 -18.04 10.01
C VAL A 90 -17.80 -19.37 9.31
N THR A 91 -18.06 -19.34 8.00
CA THR A 91 -18.33 -20.53 7.19
C THR A 91 -17.20 -20.79 6.20
N PHE A 92 -16.60 -21.98 6.26
CA PHE A 92 -15.64 -22.47 5.27
C PHE A 92 -16.35 -23.38 4.26
N LYS A 93 -16.17 -23.10 2.97
CA LYS A 93 -16.76 -23.88 1.87
C LYS A 93 -15.66 -24.57 1.07
N ASN A 94 -15.95 -25.77 0.56
CA ASN A 94 -15.03 -26.48 -0.34
C ASN A 94 -14.73 -25.69 -1.62
N SER A 95 -15.62 -24.79 -2.05
CA SER A 95 -15.39 -23.87 -3.17
C SER A 95 -14.23 -22.88 -2.96
N GLN A 96 -13.65 -22.83 -1.76
CA GLN A 96 -12.47 -22.01 -1.43
C GLN A 96 -11.16 -22.80 -1.52
N ARG A 97 -11.24 -24.10 -1.80
CA ARG A 97 -10.10 -25.01 -1.96
C ARG A 97 -9.76 -25.09 -3.44
N GLU A 98 -8.47 -25.04 -3.71
CA GLU A 98 -7.88 -25.29 -5.03
C GLU A 98 -6.82 -26.36 -4.84
N PHE A 99 -6.63 -27.23 -5.83
CA PHE A 99 -5.55 -28.21 -5.76
C PHE A 99 -4.23 -27.56 -6.20
N ILE A 100 -3.43 -27.15 -5.21
CA ILE A 100 -2.09 -26.60 -5.39
C ILE A 100 -1.13 -27.39 -4.52
N THR A 101 -0.13 -28.00 -5.14
CA THR A 101 0.93 -28.75 -4.46
C THR A 101 1.80 -27.84 -3.61
N GLU A 102 2.35 -28.37 -2.53
CA GLU A 102 3.21 -27.64 -1.59
C GLU A 102 4.53 -27.17 -2.22
N SER A 103 4.97 -27.82 -3.30
CA SER A 103 6.11 -27.42 -4.12
C SER A 103 5.86 -26.20 -4.99
N ASN A 104 4.60 -25.76 -5.13
CA ASN A 104 4.26 -24.58 -5.91
C ASN A 104 4.70 -23.30 -5.18
N ALA A 105 5.28 -22.35 -5.91
CA ALA A 105 5.77 -21.09 -5.36
C ALA A 105 4.68 -20.21 -4.71
N LEU A 106 3.39 -20.47 -4.94
CA LEU A 106 2.26 -19.77 -4.32
C LEU A 106 1.68 -20.51 -3.10
N SER A 107 2.17 -21.71 -2.81
CA SER A 107 1.83 -22.44 -1.60
C SER A 107 2.65 -21.93 -0.43
N GLN A 108 2.02 -21.87 0.75
CA GLN A 108 2.69 -21.50 1.99
C GLN A 108 3.90 -22.41 2.26
N GLU A 109 5.02 -21.77 2.62
CA GLU A 109 6.28 -22.46 2.96
C GLU A 109 6.34 -22.90 4.43
N THR A 110 5.36 -22.48 5.25
CA THR A 110 5.35 -22.73 6.70
C THR A 110 5.06 -24.19 7.06
N TYR A 111 4.56 -25.00 6.12
CA TYR A 111 4.30 -26.40 6.37
C TYR A 111 5.58 -27.24 6.18
N ARG A 112 5.89 -28.08 7.17
CA ARG A 112 6.99 -29.03 7.08
C ARG A 112 6.67 -30.07 6.00
N ILE A 113 7.20 -29.89 4.80
CA ILE A 113 7.19 -30.94 3.79
C ILE A 113 8.06 -32.09 4.32
N PRO A 114 7.53 -33.32 4.45
CA PRO A 114 8.32 -34.45 4.88
C PRO A 114 9.49 -34.67 3.91
N VAL A 115 10.70 -34.81 4.45
CA VAL A 115 11.96 -35.00 3.68
C VAL A 115 11.88 -36.25 2.79
N SER A 116 11.06 -37.22 3.17
CA SER A 116 10.66 -38.36 2.36
C SER A 116 9.13 -38.38 2.26
N PRO A 117 8.56 -37.88 1.15
CA PRO A 117 7.14 -38.02 0.87
C PRO A 117 6.77 -39.51 0.90
N LYS A 118 5.62 -39.85 1.48
CA LYS A 118 5.11 -41.23 1.36
C LYS A 118 4.75 -41.47 -0.11
N ASP A 119 5.20 -42.59 -0.67
CA ASP A 119 4.78 -43.06 -2.00
C ASP A 119 3.28 -43.36 -1.98
N PHE A 120 2.49 -42.35 -2.30
CA PHE A 120 1.09 -42.50 -2.66
C PHE A 120 0.92 -42.00 -4.09
N SER A 121 0.12 -42.71 -4.87
CA SER A 121 -0.49 -42.18 -6.09
C SER A 121 -1.44 -41.06 -5.66
N HIS A 122 -0.91 -39.84 -5.57
CA HIS A 122 -1.69 -38.63 -5.34
C HIS A 122 -1.73 -37.83 -6.64
N TRP A 123 -2.72 -36.94 -6.76
CA TRP A 123 -2.77 -35.98 -7.85
C TRP A 123 -1.47 -35.16 -7.84
N THR A 124 -0.79 -35.06 -8.97
CA THR A 124 0.42 -34.25 -9.15
C THR A 124 0.21 -33.11 -10.14
N ASP A 125 -1.02 -32.98 -10.64
CA ASP A 125 -1.38 -32.06 -11.70
C ASP A 125 -2.26 -30.94 -11.14
N ASN A 126 -1.74 -29.72 -11.20
CA ASN A 126 -2.45 -28.49 -10.84
C ASN A 126 -3.01 -27.77 -12.09
N SER A 127 -3.02 -28.40 -13.28
CA SER A 127 -3.40 -27.77 -14.56
C SER A 127 -4.83 -27.20 -14.59
N ASN A 128 -5.72 -27.72 -13.74
CA ASN A 128 -7.09 -27.22 -13.63
C ASN A 128 -7.22 -25.99 -12.72
N ALA A 129 -6.18 -25.64 -11.95
CA ALA A 129 -6.18 -24.47 -11.09
C ALA A 129 -5.91 -23.22 -11.92
N VAL A 130 -6.87 -22.31 -11.96
CA VAL A 130 -6.68 -20.99 -12.59
C VAL A 130 -5.98 -20.09 -11.58
N ILE A 131 -4.70 -19.83 -11.81
CA ILE A 131 -3.91 -18.89 -11.03
C ILE A 131 -3.91 -17.56 -11.78
N GLU A 132 -4.57 -16.56 -11.21
CA GLU A 132 -4.48 -15.19 -11.72
C GLU A 132 -3.11 -14.61 -11.39
N ASN A 133 -2.48 -13.99 -12.39
CA ASN A 133 -1.25 -13.24 -12.16
C ASN A 133 -1.58 -11.98 -11.37
N ASP A 134 -0.82 -11.75 -10.31
CA ASP A 134 -0.94 -10.55 -9.51
C ASP A 134 -0.29 -9.36 -10.24
N THR A 135 -1.11 -8.41 -10.66
CA THR A 135 -0.68 -7.20 -11.37
C THR A 135 -0.72 -5.95 -10.49
N TYR A 136 -1.05 -6.08 -9.20
CA TYR A 136 -1.22 -4.94 -8.31
C TYR A 136 0.12 -4.40 -7.85
N LYS A 137 0.20 -3.07 -7.75
CA LYS A 137 1.41 -2.39 -7.26
C LYS A 137 1.51 -2.56 -5.75
N LYS A 138 2.61 -3.14 -5.25
CA LYS A 138 2.78 -3.40 -3.82
C LYS A 138 4.12 -2.93 -3.30
N ILE A 139 4.10 -2.40 -2.08
CA ILE A 139 5.29 -1.92 -1.38
C ILE A 139 5.27 -2.52 0.02
N ARG A 140 6.32 -3.27 0.34
CA ARG A 140 6.62 -3.64 1.71
C ARG A 140 7.66 -2.67 2.25
N LEU A 141 7.22 -1.80 3.15
CA LEU A 141 8.08 -0.83 3.81
C LEU A 141 8.63 -1.45 5.08
N GLY A 142 9.95 -1.49 5.19
CA GLY A 142 10.69 -1.98 6.34
C GLY A 142 11.09 -0.85 7.28
N PHE A 143 11.05 -1.13 8.58
CA PHE A 143 11.48 -0.25 9.66
C PHE A 143 12.38 -1.02 10.61
N ASN A 144 13.53 -0.46 10.96
CA ASN A 144 14.48 -1.06 11.90
C ASN A 144 14.75 -0.11 13.06
N VAL A 145 14.94 -0.68 14.25
CA VAL A 145 15.59 0.02 15.37
C VAL A 145 17.04 -0.44 15.38
N ILE A 146 17.98 0.40 14.97
CA ILE A 146 19.32 -0.02 14.53
C ILE A 146 20.12 -0.73 15.64
N ASP A 147 19.99 -0.27 16.87
CA ASP A 147 20.70 -0.87 18.03
C ASP A 147 19.96 -2.08 18.63
N LYS A 148 18.85 -2.50 18.00
CA LYS A 148 18.06 -3.66 18.42
C LYS A 148 17.91 -4.63 17.24
N THR A 149 17.59 -5.88 17.54
CA THR A 149 17.27 -6.87 16.51
C THR A 149 15.83 -6.73 16.00
N PHE A 150 15.20 -5.56 16.15
CA PHE A 150 13.82 -5.30 15.78
C PHE A 150 13.69 -4.88 14.32
N HIS A 151 12.76 -5.51 13.61
CA HIS A 151 12.34 -5.09 12.27
C HIS A 151 10.84 -5.28 12.11
N ARG A 152 10.16 -4.20 11.72
CA ARG A 152 8.74 -4.20 11.31
C ARG A 152 8.68 -4.06 9.81
N GLN A 153 7.75 -4.78 9.21
CA GLN A 153 7.32 -4.57 7.84
C GLN A 153 5.84 -4.16 7.83
N VAL A 154 5.47 -3.25 6.94
CA VAL A 154 4.07 -2.93 6.62
C VAL A 154 3.85 -3.03 5.10
N LEU A 155 2.63 -3.35 4.66
CA LEU A 155 2.28 -3.52 3.25
C LEU A 155 1.28 -2.46 2.82
N LEU A 156 1.63 -1.66 1.81
CA LEU A 156 0.70 -0.83 1.04
C LEU A 156 0.54 -1.43 -0.35
N ALA A 157 -0.69 -1.62 -0.83
CA ALA A 157 -0.92 -1.97 -2.23
C ALA A 157 -2.06 -1.20 -2.87
N PHE A 158 -1.93 -0.96 -4.16
CA PHE A 158 -2.91 -0.28 -5.00
C PHE A 158 -3.75 -1.34 -5.73
N MET A 159 -4.98 -1.51 -5.27
CA MET A 159 -5.92 -2.58 -5.62
C MET A 159 -7.00 -2.13 -6.61
N ASP A 160 -6.75 -1.04 -7.34
CA ASP A 160 -7.65 -0.47 -8.36
C ASP A 160 -9.06 -0.21 -7.81
N GLU A 161 -10.12 -0.76 -8.41
CA GLU A 161 -11.50 -0.59 -7.94
C GLU A 161 -11.87 -1.44 -6.71
N LYS A 162 -10.96 -2.31 -6.23
CA LYS A 162 -11.25 -3.25 -5.13
C LYS A 162 -11.06 -2.63 -3.73
N ALA A 163 -10.39 -1.47 -3.64
CA ALA A 163 -10.12 -0.73 -2.42
C ALA A 163 -10.18 0.78 -2.68
N ASN A 164 -10.08 1.59 -1.63
CA ASN A 164 -10.06 3.06 -1.65
C ASN A 164 -9.37 3.59 -0.38
N SER A 165 -9.40 4.91 -0.17
CA SER A 165 -8.73 5.54 0.98
C SER A 165 -9.46 5.38 2.33
N GLU A 166 -10.63 4.75 2.36
CA GLU A 166 -11.32 4.39 3.61
C GLU A 166 -10.90 2.99 4.08
N MET A 167 -11.27 2.61 5.30
CA MET A 167 -11.07 1.23 5.78
C MET A 167 -11.82 0.23 4.89
N ASN A 168 -11.13 -0.80 4.41
CA ASN A 168 -11.62 -1.79 3.48
C ASN A 168 -11.48 -3.21 4.03
N ASP A 169 -12.62 -3.84 4.31
CA ASP A 169 -12.67 -5.21 4.81
C ASP A 169 -11.99 -6.21 3.86
N GLY A 170 -11.09 -7.01 4.41
CA GLY A 170 -10.29 -7.99 3.68
C GLY A 170 -9.16 -7.41 2.84
N TYR A 171 -8.99 -6.09 2.80
CA TYR A 171 -7.86 -5.42 2.15
C TYR A 171 -6.96 -4.71 3.18
N ASP A 172 -7.53 -4.23 4.28
CA ASP A 172 -6.77 -3.71 5.41
C ASP A 172 -6.60 -4.75 6.51
N ALA A 173 -5.56 -4.58 7.31
CA ALA A 173 -5.36 -5.34 8.53
C ALA A 173 -4.69 -4.47 9.59
N PHE A 174 -5.26 -4.48 10.80
CA PHE A 174 -4.64 -3.86 11.96
C PHE A 174 -3.29 -4.51 12.28
N ASN A 175 -2.36 -3.71 12.80
CA ASN A 175 -1.24 -4.27 13.53
C ASN A 175 -1.77 -4.83 14.86
N ILE A 176 -1.46 -6.10 15.13
CA ILE A 176 -1.91 -6.82 16.33
C ILE A 176 -0.77 -7.09 17.31
N ASP A 177 0.44 -6.74 16.93
CA ASP A 177 1.59 -6.83 17.81
C ASP A 177 1.64 -5.59 18.69
N ASP A 178 2.07 -5.77 19.95
CA ASP A 178 2.32 -4.66 20.86
C ASP A 178 3.83 -4.57 21.13
N SER A 179 4.55 -4.07 20.13
CA SER A 179 6.00 -3.89 20.22
C SER A 179 6.36 -2.52 20.78
N PRO A 180 7.23 -2.40 21.81
CA PRO A 180 7.53 -1.12 22.46
C PRO A 180 8.00 -0.03 21.49
N SER A 181 8.83 -0.40 20.51
CA SER A 181 9.13 0.41 19.33
C SER A 181 8.50 -0.23 18.10
N ASP A 182 7.77 0.54 17.29
CA ASP A 182 7.07 0.01 16.11
C ASP A 182 6.77 1.08 15.04
N MET A 183 6.34 0.64 13.86
CA MET A 183 5.89 1.47 12.74
C MET A 183 4.53 0.99 12.21
N TYR A 184 3.66 1.94 11.84
CA TYR A 184 2.31 1.67 11.36
C TYR A 184 1.99 2.52 10.13
N LEU A 185 1.21 1.98 9.20
CA LEU A 185 0.47 2.80 8.24
C LEU A 185 -0.76 3.37 8.94
N LEU A 186 -1.07 4.65 8.71
CA LEU A 186 -2.23 5.29 9.34
C LEU A 186 -3.38 5.48 8.35
N ASN A 187 -4.57 5.03 8.74
CA ASN A 187 -5.83 5.37 8.12
C ASN A 187 -6.76 6.01 9.16
N GLY A 188 -6.74 7.35 9.23
CA GLY A 188 -7.36 8.08 10.33
C GLY A 188 -6.66 7.76 11.65
N GLU A 189 -7.41 7.25 12.63
CA GLU A 189 -6.86 6.79 13.93
C GLU A 189 -6.44 5.31 13.92
N ASN A 190 -6.63 4.60 12.80
CA ASN A 190 -6.34 3.16 12.73
C ASN A 190 -4.86 2.92 12.42
N GLU A 191 -4.26 2.01 13.19
CA GLU A 191 -2.87 1.58 13.06
C GLU A 191 -2.80 0.27 12.28
N LEU A 192 -2.35 0.33 11.03
CA LEU A 192 -2.42 -0.77 10.08
C LEU A 192 -1.04 -1.39 9.80
N ALA A 193 -1.03 -2.71 9.69
CA ALA A 193 0.10 -3.49 9.19
C ALA A 193 -0.05 -3.75 7.67
N ILE A 194 -1.29 -3.85 7.18
CA ILE A 194 -1.61 -3.95 5.75
C ILE A 194 -2.65 -2.88 5.42
N GLN A 195 -2.42 -2.11 4.35
CA GLN A 195 -3.35 -1.15 3.80
C GLN A 195 -3.57 -1.40 2.31
N GLY A 196 -4.82 -1.58 1.92
CA GLY A 196 -5.26 -1.49 0.53
C GLY A 196 -5.62 -0.04 0.19
N GLU A 197 -5.25 0.40 -1.00
CA GLU A 197 -5.68 1.67 -1.59
C GLU A 197 -6.23 1.41 -2.98
N GLY A 198 -6.95 2.36 -3.57
CA GLY A 198 -7.45 2.27 -4.92
C GLY A 198 -6.35 2.37 -5.99
N TYR A 199 -6.61 3.12 -7.06
CA TYR A 199 -5.64 3.33 -8.13
C TYR A 199 -4.38 4.07 -7.64
N PHE A 200 -3.22 3.69 -8.17
CA PHE A 200 -1.96 4.37 -7.90
C PHE A 200 -2.00 5.85 -8.29
N ASP A 201 -1.64 6.71 -7.33
CA ASP A 201 -1.46 8.15 -7.53
C ASP A 201 -0.06 8.57 -7.05
N GLU A 202 0.74 9.08 -7.98
CA GLU A 202 2.10 9.56 -7.71
C GLU A 202 2.14 10.76 -6.75
N ASP A 203 1.04 11.50 -6.65
CA ASP A 203 0.92 12.68 -5.78
C ASP A 203 0.47 12.31 -4.35
N ALA A 204 0.12 11.03 -4.10
CA ALA A 204 -0.47 10.59 -2.85
C ALA A 204 0.50 10.67 -1.65
N SER A 205 -0.09 10.70 -0.46
CA SER A 205 0.59 10.74 0.82
C SER A 205 0.01 9.67 1.73
N PHE A 206 0.85 8.76 2.21
CA PHE A 206 0.43 7.77 3.20
C PHE A 206 1.12 8.07 4.52
N PRO A 207 0.41 8.59 5.54
CA PRO A 207 1.01 8.91 6.82
C PRO A 207 1.52 7.65 7.52
N ILE A 208 2.65 7.78 8.19
CA ILE A 208 3.31 6.71 8.93
C ILE A 208 3.45 7.14 10.37
N ALA A 209 2.95 6.31 11.28
CA ALA A 209 3.18 6.45 12.71
C ALA A 209 4.46 5.69 13.09
N VAL A 210 5.28 6.29 13.96
CA VAL A 210 6.44 5.62 14.56
C VAL A 210 6.40 5.79 16.07
N ARG A 211 6.51 4.69 16.81
CA ARG A 211 6.66 4.66 18.26
C ARG A 211 8.08 4.22 18.62
N THR A 212 8.69 4.89 19.58
CA THR A 212 10.03 4.57 20.09
C THR A 212 10.01 4.55 21.62
N GLU A 213 10.43 3.43 22.22
CA GLU A 213 10.47 3.30 23.70
C GLU A 213 11.66 4.01 24.36
N ALA A 214 12.66 4.41 23.57
CA ALA A 214 13.85 5.12 24.03
C ALA A 214 14.45 5.92 22.88
N THR A 215 15.24 6.94 23.22
CA THR A 215 16.02 7.67 22.23
C THR A 215 16.98 6.74 21.51
N GLY A 216 17.01 6.81 20.18
CA GLY A 216 17.91 6.00 19.38
C GLY A 216 17.72 6.16 17.88
N LYS A 217 18.56 5.47 17.12
CA LYS A 217 18.56 5.54 15.66
C LYS A 217 17.60 4.50 15.07
N VAL A 218 16.73 4.95 14.17
CA VAL A 218 15.83 4.10 13.40
C VAL A 218 16.12 4.25 11.91
N SER A 219 15.67 3.28 11.11
CA SER A 219 15.77 3.37 9.66
C SER A 219 14.53 2.88 8.93
N PHE A 220 14.27 3.49 7.77
CA PHE A 220 13.21 3.11 6.83
C PHE A 220 13.84 2.62 5.53
N GLY A 221 13.26 1.58 4.93
CA GLY A 221 13.72 1.00 3.68
C GLY A 221 12.62 0.24 2.94
N ILE A 222 12.90 -0.13 1.69
CA ILE A 222 12.01 -1.01 0.91
C ILE A 222 12.47 -2.44 1.09
N ASP A 223 11.60 -3.29 1.66
CA ASP A 223 11.86 -4.72 1.76
C ASP A 223 11.47 -5.47 0.48
N ALA A 224 10.39 -5.04 -0.17
CA ALA A 224 9.96 -5.58 -1.45
C ALA A 224 9.14 -4.54 -2.23
N LEU A 225 9.30 -4.59 -3.55
CA LEU A 225 8.56 -3.75 -4.50
C LEU A 225 8.05 -4.64 -5.64
N GLU A 226 6.74 -4.65 -5.88
CA GLU A 226 6.09 -5.49 -6.89
C GLU A 226 5.30 -4.64 -7.88
N ASN A 227 5.42 -4.97 -9.17
CA ASN A 227 4.65 -4.36 -10.27
C ASN A 227 4.81 -2.83 -10.44
N PHE A 228 5.90 -2.26 -9.92
CA PHE A 228 6.30 -0.89 -10.20
C PHE A 228 7.31 -0.84 -11.36
N ASP A 229 7.30 0.28 -12.09
CA ASP A 229 8.38 0.59 -13.01
C ASP A 229 9.70 0.72 -12.26
N GLU A 230 10.79 0.20 -12.84
CA GLU A 230 12.14 0.31 -12.25
C GLU A 230 12.57 1.76 -12.01
N SER A 231 11.96 2.73 -12.69
CA SER A 231 12.22 4.16 -12.53
C SER A 231 11.45 4.81 -11.37
N GLN A 232 10.42 4.15 -10.82
CA GLN A 232 9.61 4.70 -9.72
C GLN A 232 10.51 5.02 -8.52
N ASN A 233 10.45 6.27 -8.07
CA ASN A 233 11.11 6.68 -6.84
C ASN A 233 10.12 6.67 -5.68
N ILE A 234 10.61 6.33 -4.51
CA ILE A 234 9.83 6.22 -3.27
C ILE A 234 10.62 6.93 -2.18
N PHE A 235 9.92 7.75 -1.40
CA PHE A 235 10.51 8.62 -0.40
C PHE A 235 9.79 8.48 0.93
N ILE A 236 10.55 8.65 2.01
CA ILE A 236 10.00 9.05 3.30
C ILE A 236 10.12 10.57 3.39
N TYR A 237 8.98 11.24 3.43
CA TYR A 237 8.93 12.66 3.77
C TYR A 237 8.98 12.81 5.28
N ASP A 238 9.98 13.54 5.77
CA ASP A 238 10.11 13.94 7.18
C ASP A 238 9.71 15.41 7.32
N LYS A 239 8.54 15.62 7.94
CA LYS A 239 7.95 16.95 8.17
C LYS A 239 8.78 17.82 9.12
N GLU A 240 9.55 17.22 10.02
CA GLU A 240 10.37 17.99 10.97
C GLU A 240 11.53 18.71 10.27
N THR A 241 12.11 18.04 9.26
CA THR A 241 13.22 18.58 8.46
C THR A 241 12.79 19.12 7.09
N ASP A 242 11.49 19.02 6.78
CA ASP A 242 10.90 19.31 5.46
C ASP A 242 11.68 18.66 4.30
N SER A 243 12.05 17.38 4.48
CA SER A 243 12.94 16.67 3.55
C SER A 243 12.29 15.41 2.96
N TYR A 244 12.57 15.16 1.68
CA TYR A 244 12.13 13.94 0.98
C TYR A 244 13.32 13.01 0.83
N ASN A 245 13.29 11.90 1.56
CA ASN A 245 14.41 10.98 1.66
C ASN A 245 14.14 9.75 0.80
N SER A 246 14.85 9.62 -0.32
CA SER A 246 14.69 8.46 -1.19
C SER A 246 15.17 7.20 -0.48
N ILE A 247 14.32 6.16 -0.49
CA ILE A 247 14.58 4.86 0.14
C ILE A 247 14.80 3.72 -0.88
N LYS A 248 15.02 4.08 -2.15
CA LYS A 248 15.13 3.11 -3.25
C LYS A 248 16.44 2.30 -3.22
N ASN A 249 17.56 2.99 -2.99
CA ASN A 249 18.90 2.40 -3.07
C ASN A 249 19.66 2.45 -1.72
N LYS A 250 19.04 3.05 -0.70
CA LYS A 250 19.64 3.22 0.63
C LYS A 250 18.54 3.32 1.68
N LEU A 251 18.89 3.03 2.93
CA LEU A 251 18.01 3.29 4.06
C LEU A 251 17.97 4.79 4.36
N TYR A 252 16.82 5.30 4.76
CA TYR A 252 16.72 6.60 5.41
C TYR A 252 16.85 6.39 6.92
N GLU A 253 17.90 6.93 7.52
CA GLU A 253 18.17 6.78 8.94
C GLU A 253 17.98 8.11 9.67
N VAL A 254 17.40 8.06 10.86
CA VAL A 254 17.12 9.23 11.68
C VAL A 254 17.18 8.87 13.16
N GLU A 255 17.66 9.81 13.97
CA GLU A 255 17.62 9.68 15.42
C GLU A 255 16.30 10.25 15.95
N LEU A 256 15.58 9.45 16.73
CA LEU A 256 14.31 9.82 17.34
C LEU A 256 14.46 9.81 18.86
N PRO A 257 13.89 10.80 19.58
CA PRO A 257 13.72 10.67 21.03
C PRO A 257 12.67 9.60 21.34
N GLU A 258 12.56 9.21 22.62
CA GLU A 258 11.41 8.44 23.11
C GLU A 258 10.10 9.19 22.80
N GLY A 259 9.10 8.47 22.27
CA GLY A 259 7.79 9.05 22.03
C GLY A 259 6.99 8.39 20.94
N TYR A 260 5.93 9.09 20.52
CA TYR A 260 5.03 8.63 19.47
C TYR A 260 4.79 9.73 18.42
N PHE A 261 5.21 9.46 17.18
CA PHE A 261 5.24 10.40 16.07
C PHE A 261 4.20 10.00 15.02
N LYS A 262 2.97 10.53 15.12
CA LYS A 262 1.88 10.27 14.15
C LYS A 262 1.93 11.15 12.90
N ASP A 263 2.49 12.36 13.02
CA ASP A 263 2.39 13.41 12.00
C ASP A 263 3.73 13.79 11.37
N ARG A 264 4.81 13.04 11.66
CA ARG A 264 6.17 13.37 11.21
C ARG A 264 6.50 12.75 9.86
N PHE A 265 6.15 11.48 9.66
CA PHE A 265 6.59 10.70 8.50
C PHE A 265 5.43 10.42 7.55
N SER A 266 5.71 10.42 6.25
CA SER A 266 4.79 9.89 5.24
C SER A 266 5.53 9.24 4.08
N LEU A 267 4.95 8.18 3.52
CA LEU A 267 5.40 7.58 2.27
C LEU A 267 4.94 8.43 1.10
N ARG A 268 5.86 8.73 0.18
CA ARG A 268 5.64 9.56 -1.01
C ARG A 268 6.23 8.91 -2.25
N PHE A 269 5.64 9.23 -3.40
CA PHE A 269 6.07 8.73 -4.72
C PHE A 269 6.72 9.81 -5.60
N THR A 270 6.81 11.02 -5.07
CA THR A 270 7.46 12.19 -5.66
C THR A 270 8.29 12.89 -4.58
N ASP A 271 9.40 13.53 -4.97
CA ASP A 271 10.31 14.27 -4.09
C ASP A 271 9.77 15.65 -3.70
N LYS A 272 8.66 16.05 -4.29
CA LYS A 272 7.92 17.26 -3.98
C LYS A 272 6.45 16.96 -4.21
N THR A 273 5.62 17.25 -3.21
CA THR A 273 4.27 17.70 -3.55
C THR A 273 4.42 18.80 -4.61
N LEU A 274 3.45 18.94 -5.50
CA LEU A 274 3.29 20.10 -6.39
C LEU A 274 3.17 21.46 -5.63
N GLY A 275 3.61 21.52 -4.37
CA GLY A 275 3.72 22.64 -3.46
C GLY A 275 5.07 23.37 -3.45
N VAL A 276 6.09 22.95 -4.23
CA VAL A 276 6.93 23.98 -4.87
C VAL A 276 6.20 24.40 -6.14
N LYS A 277 5.11 25.13 -5.91
CA LYS A 277 4.63 26.08 -6.89
C LYS A 277 5.82 27.01 -7.11
N ASP A 278 6.47 26.92 -8.26
CA ASP A 278 6.98 28.15 -8.83
C ASP A 278 5.73 29.01 -9.02
N VAL A 279 5.43 29.87 -8.03
CA VAL A 279 4.31 30.82 -8.03
C VAL A 279 4.33 31.65 -9.33
N ILE A 280 5.51 31.74 -9.94
CA ILE A 280 5.78 32.30 -11.26
C ILE A 280 4.88 31.69 -12.34
N TYR A 281 4.69 30.36 -12.38
CA TYR A 281 3.98 29.70 -13.48
C TYR A 281 2.48 29.47 -13.23
N GLU A 282 2.03 29.33 -11.98
CA GLU A 282 0.59 29.16 -11.71
C GLU A 282 -0.21 30.42 -12.08
N ASN A 283 0.42 31.59 -11.97
CA ASN A 283 -0.12 32.87 -12.42
C ASN A 283 0.06 33.12 -13.92
N SER A 284 1.03 32.48 -14.57
CA SER A 284 1.27 32.64 -16.01
C SER A 284 0.29 31.81 -16.85
N ILE A 285 -0.26 30.72 -16.31
CA ILE A 285 -1.21 29.86 -17.02
C ILE A 285 -2.64 30.09 -16.53
N GLN A 286 -3.47 30.68 -17.40
CA GLN A 286 -4.89 30.92 -17.17
C GLN A 286 -5.73 29.88 -17.91
N VAL A 287 -6.79 29.39 -17.25
CA VAL A 287 -7.72 28.40 -17.82
C VAL A 287 -9.14 28.93 -17.69
N VAL A 288 -9.79 29.16 -18.82
CA VAL A 288 -11.14 29.73 -18.89
C VAL A 288 -12.01 28.91 -19.83
N PHE A 289 -13.19 28.51 -19.34
CA PHE A 289 -14.21 27.89 -20.19
C PHE A 289 -15.11 28.97 -20.81
N THR A 290 -15.15 29.03 -22.14
CA THR A 290 -16.00 29.96 -22.89
C THR A 290 -17.27 29.26 -23.34
N ARG A 291 -18.40 29.72 -22.80
CA ARG A 291 -19.72 29.11 -23.02
C ARG A 291 -20.26 29.29 -24.44
N SER A 292 -19.97 30.42 -25.09
CA SER A 292 -20.53 30.72 -26.42
C SER A 292 -20.12 29.72 -27.50
N ASN A 293 -19.00 29.01 -27.30
CA ASN A 293 -18.47 28.04 -28.25
C ASN A 293 -18.05 26.70 -27.61
N ASN A 294 -18.32 26.49 -26.32
CA ASN A 294 -17.91 25.30 -25.56
C ASN A 294 -16.41 24.98 -25.63
N VAL A 295 -15.55 26.00 -25.61
CA VAL A 295 -14.10 25.83 -25.68
C VAL A 295 -13.46 26.11 -24.33
N LEU A 296 -12.57 25.21 -23.92
CA LEU A 296 -11.60 25.46 -22.87
C LEU A 296 -10.41 26.20 -23.47
N ASN A 297 -10.22 27.45 -23.06
CA ASN A 297 -9.10 28.29 -23.47
C ASN A 297 -8.05 28.24 -22.36
N ILE A 298 -6.83 27.89 -22.75
CA ILE A 298 -5.67 27.85 -21.87
C ILE A 298 -4.65 28.84 -22.44
N THR A 299 -4.39 29.91 -21.70
CA THR A 299 -3.40 30.94 -22.06
C THR A 299 -2.16 30.72 -21.23
N ASN A 300 -1.04 30.44 -21.88
CA ASN A 300 0.25 30.24 -21.22
C ASN A 300 1.16 31.45 -21.49
N GLY A 301 1.37 32.26 -20.46
CA GLY A 301 2.28 33.41 -20.50
C GLY A 301 3.75 33.07 -20.26
N ALA A 302 4.11 31.80 -20.06
CA ALA A 302 5.49 31.38 -19.83
C ALA A 302 6.09 30.72 -21.07
N ASN A 303 7.23 31.24 -21.53
CA ASN A 303 7.91 30.79 -22.74
C ASN A 303 8.72 29.49 -22.56
N ASP A 304 9.04 29.13 -21.32
CA ASP A 304 9.89 27.99 -20.94
C ASP A 304 9.12 26.87 -20.23
N ASN A 305 7.79 26.95 -20.21
CA ASN A 305 6.92 25.98 -19.55
C ASN A 305 5.86 25.45 -20.53
N THR A 306 6.12 24.32 -21.18
CA THR A 306 5.23 23.75 -22.20
C THR A 306 4.10 22.96 -21.54
N VAL A 307 2.85 23.19 -21.91
CA VAL A 307 1.73 22.33 -21.55
C VAL A 307 1.77 21.11 -22.47
N VAL A 308 1.99 19.94 -21.88
CA VAL A 308 2.14 18.66 -22.58
C VAL A 308 0.79 17.96 -22.69
N ALA A 309 0.00 17.95 -21.60
CA ALA A 309 -1.30 17.30 -21.61
C ALA A 309 -2.32 18.04 -20.76
N VAL A 310 -3.60 17.88 -21.10
CA VAL A 310 -4.74 18.42 -20.37
C VAL A 310 -5.69 17.28 -20.03
N SER A 311 -6.08 17.16 -18.77
CA SER A 311 -7.04 16.17 -18.29
C SER A 311 -8.20 16.88 -17.60
N LEU A 312 -9.43 16.43 -17.87
CA LEU A 312 -10.65 16.95 -17.28
C LEU A 312 -11.26 15.90 -16.37
N PHE A 313 -11.55 16.27 -15.13
CA PHE A 313 -12.18 15.43 -14.12
C PHE A 313 -13.48 16.05 -13.65
N ASN A 314 -14.46 15.21 -13.29
CA ASN A 314 -15.63 15.69 -12.56
C ASN A 314 -15.27 16.01 -11.10
N ILE A 315 -16.20 16.57 -10.33
CA ILE A 315 -15.96 16.93 -8.91
C ILE A 315 -15.66 15.73 -8.00
N GLN A 316 -16.02 14.52 -8.43
CA GLN A 316 -15.76 13.27 -7.71
C GLN A 316 -14.40 12.66 -8.07
N GLY A 317 -13.57 13.35 -8.87
CA GLY A 317 -12.25 12.85 -9.27
C GLY A 317 -12.28 11.82 -10.42
N LYS A 318 -13.43 11.54 -11.03
CA LYS A 318 -13.52 10.65 -12.19
C LYS A 318 -12.96 11.34 -13.43
N LEU A 319 -12.01 10.69 -14.12
CA LEU A 319 -11.47 11.15 -15.39
C LEU A 319 -12.56 11.15 -16.47
N MET A 320 -12.79 12.31 -17.09
CA MET A 320 -13.81 12.50 -18.11
C MET A 320 -13.21 12.52 -19.52
N SER A 321 -12.05 13.14 -19.70
CA SER A 321 -11.38 13.32 -20.99
C SER A 321 -9.90 13.69 -20.78
N LYS A 322 -9.04 13.36 -21.74
CA LYS A 322 -7.62 13.69 -21.77
C LYS A 322 -7.20 14.07 -23.18
N TRP A 323 -6.35 15.09 -23.31
CA TRP A 323 -5.80 15.59 -24.58
C TRP A 323 -4.30 15.76 -24.48
N ASP A 324 -3.58 15.31 -25.50
CA ASP A 324 -2.19 15.69 -25.73
C ASP A 324 -2.16 17.03 -26.48
N VAL A 325 -1.40 17.99 -25.96
CA VAL A 325 -1.32 19.34 -26.48
C VAL A 325 0.12 19.84 -26.61
N ALA A 326 1.11 18.95 -26.54
CA ALA A 326 2.52 19.32 -26.66
C ALA A 326 2.81 20.09 -27.98
N ASP A 327 2.17 19.65 -29.07
CA ASP A 327 2.36 20.22 -30.42
C ASP A 327 1.43 21.41 -30.74
N LYS A 328 0.64 21.89 -29.77
CA LYS A 328 -0.26 23.03 -29.97
C LYS A 328 0.46 24.37 -29.79
N GLU A 329 -0.14 25.44 -30.30
CA GLU A 329 0.29 26.82 -30.04
C GLU A 329 0.18 27.10 -28.52
N GLN A 330 1.33 27.11 -27.83
CA GLN A 330 1.37 27.10 -26.37
C GLN A 330 0.79 28.37 -25.74
N THR A 331 0.96 29.52 -26.38
CA THR A 331 0.41 30.81 -25.91
C THR A 331 -1.12 30.83 -25.90
N SER A 332 -1.79 29.99 -26.69
CA SER A 332 -3.25 29.98 -26.86
C SER A 332 -3.78 28.59 -27.23
N ILE A 333 -3.84 27.69 -26.25
CA ILE A 333 -4.36 26.33 -26.44
C ILE A 333 -5.89 26.36 -26.34
N LYS A 334 -6.56 25.81 -27.36
CA LYS A 334 -8.03 25.75 -27.45
C LYS A 334 -8.50 24.31 -27.56
N ILE A 335 -9.30 23.87 -26.60
CA ILE A 335 -9.82 22.51 -26.54
C ILE A 335 -11.36 22.55 -26.57
N PRO A 336 -12.00 22.08 -27.65
CA PRO A 336 -13.45 21.91 -27.68
C PRO A 336 -13.90 20.84 -26.67
N ILE A 337 -14.85 21.19 -25.79
CA ILE A 337 -15.47 20.26 -24.86
C ILE A 337 -16.88 19.95 -25.34
N GLN A 338 -17.14 18.69 -25.71
CA GLN A 338 -18.46 18.24 -26.17
C GLN A 338 -19.18 17.39 -25.13
N ASN A 339 -20.52 17.50 -25.10
CA ASN A 339 -21.44 16.61 -24.38
C ASN A 339 -21.13 16.42 -22.88
N LYS A 340 -20.86 17.52 -22.15
CA LYS A 340 -20.68 17.49 -20.69
C LYS A 340 -21.86 18.13 -19.98
N THR A 341 -22.29 17.53 -18.88
CA THR A 341 -23.34 18.07 -18.02
C THR A 341 -22.87 19.35 -17.34
N SER A 342 -23.78 20.29 -17.07
CA SER A 342 -23.47 21.47 -16.29
C SER A 342 -22.96 21.06 -14.91
N GLY A 343 -21.83 21.61 -14.48
CA GLY A 343 -21.19 21.19 -13.24
C GLY A 343 -19.82 21.83 -13.02
N VAL A 344 -19.26 21.51 -11.86
CA VAL A 344 -17.89 21.87 -11.49
C VAL A 344 -16.95 20.78 -11.99
N TYR A 345 -15.87 21.19 -12.64
CA TYR A 345 -14.84 20.31 -13.15
C TYR A 345 -13.45 20.76 -12.69
N ILE A 346 -12.53 19.81 -12.64
CA ILE A 346 -11.12 20.02 -12.35
C ILE A 346 -10.35 19.79 -13.65
N VAL A 347 -9.55 20.77 -14.07
CA VAL A 347 -8.62 20.66 -15.18
C VAL A 347 -7.22 20.45 -14.61
N LYS A 348 -6.59 19.31 -14.88
CA LYS A 348 -5.18 19.01 -14.57
C LYS A 348 -4.36 19.21 -15.84
N LEU A 349 -3.46 20.17 -15.82
CA LEU A 349 -2.46 20.41 -16.86
C LEU A 349 -1.18 19.69 -16.45
N LYS A 350 -0.63 18.86 -17.31
CA LYS A 350 0.75 18.36 -17.20
C LYS A 350 1.64 19.27 -18.02
N THR A 351 2.60 19.92 -17.39
CA THR A 351 3.55 20.80 -18.08
C THR A 351 4.98 20.26 -17.98
N SER A 352 5.91 20.85 -18.73
CA SER A 352 7.34 20.52 -18.65
C SER A 352 7.99 20.96 -17.33
N LYS A 353 7.29 21.75 -16.51
CA LYS A 353 7.76 22.28 -15.21
C LYS A 353 6.93 21.80 -14.01
N GLY A 354 5.91 20.97 -14.23
CA GLY A 354 5.06 20.42 -13.17
C GLY A 354 3.59 20.32 -13.56
N ASN A 355 2.75 19.87 -12.63
CA ASN A 355 1.31 19.79 -12.86
C ASN A 355 0.59 21.04 -12.31
N ILE A 356 -0.42 21.53 -13.02
CA ILE A 356 -1.25 22.68 -12.59
C ILE A 356 -2.71 22.26 -12.58
N ASN A 357 -3.41 22.52 -11.47
CA ASN A 357 -4.84 22.23 -11.33
C ASN A 357 -5.66 23.53 -11.35
N LYS A 358 -6.71 23.60 -12.17
CA LYS A 358 -7.66 24.72 -12.20
C LYS A 358 -9.08 24.21 -12.10
N LYS A 359 -9.88 24.85 -11.23
CA LYS A 359 -11.32 24.59 -11.11
C LYS A 359 -12.05 25.43 -12.16
N ILE A 360 -12.94 24.80 -12.92
CA ILE A 360 -13.80 25.48 -13.89
C ILE A 360 -15.26 25.13 -13.65
N ILE A 361 -16.16 25.97 -14.16
CA ILE A 361 -17.60 25.72 -14.16
C ILE A 361 -18.04 25.63 -15.62
N ILE A 362 -18.47 24.44 -16.02
CA ILE A 362 -19.14 24.21 -17.30
C ILE A 362 -20.64 24.39 -17.01
N LYS A 363 -21.31 25.26 -17.75
CA LYS A 363 -22.76 25.48 -17.62
C LYS A 363 -23.48 25.08 -18.88
#